data_AF-A0A2V7XFP1-F1
#
_entry.id   AF-A0A2V7XFP1-F1
#
_cell.length_a   1.000
_cell.length_b   1.000
_cell.length_c   1.000
_cell.angle_alpha   90.00
_cell.angle_beta   90.00
_cell.angle_gamma   90.00
#
_symmetry.space_group_name_H-M   'P 1'
#
loop_
_entity.id
_entity.type
_entity.pdbx_description
1 polymer ?
#
loop_
_entity_poly.entity_id
_entity_poly.type
_entity_poly.pdbx_seq_one_letter_code
_entity_poly.pdbx_strand_id
1 'polypeptide(L)' 'MAKTGRRRGDVLDADCPSRQVLDRIADKWTALIIRVLADGTHRFGQLQRRVGGISQK' A
#
# COMPACT_ATOMS: atom_id res chain seq x y z
N MET A 1 35.28 1.33 10.57
CA MET A 1 34.76 2.51 9.86
C MET A 1 33.24 2.42 9.83
N ALA A 2 32.56 3.20 10.66
CA ALA A 2 31.10 3.20 10.75
C ALA A 2 30.50 4.03 9.59
N LYS A 3 29.70 3.42 8.73
CA LYS A 3 28.85 4.13 7.76
C LYS A 3 27.43 4.17 8.33
N THR A 4 27.18 5.05 9.29
CA THR A 4 25.81 5.40 9.71
C THR A 4 25.24 6.43 8.73
N GLY A 5 25.16 6.05 7.46
CA GLY A 5 24.39 6.78 6.47
C GLY A 5 23.02 6.13 6.38
N ARG A 6 21.95 6.88 6.63
CA ARG A 6 20.58 6.41 6.38
C ARG A 6 20.52 5.89 4.95
N ARG A 7 20.50 4.56 4.75
CA ARG A 7 20.37 3.96 3.42
C ARG A 7 19.02 4.43 2.89
N ARG A 8 19.03 5.41 1.98
CA ARG A 8 17.83 5.69 1.19
C ARG A 8 17.58 4.43 0.36
N GLY A 9 16.40 3.84 0.51
CA GLY A 9 16.01 2.71 -0.35
C GLY A 9 15.96 3.19 -1.80
N ASP A 10 16.52 2.40 -2.70
CA ASP A 10 16.39 2.60 -4.15
C ASP A 10 15.27 1.70 -4.66
N VAL A 11 14.11 2.27 -4.94
CA VAL A 11 12.92 1.50 -5.37
C VAL A 11 13.10 0.93 -6.79
N LEU A 12 14.02 1.47 -7.58
CA LEU A 12 14.27 1.00 -8.95
C LEU A 12 15.13 -0.28 -8.97
N ASP A 13 15.92 -0.52 -7.92
CA ASP A 13 16.59 -1.79 -7.68
C ASP A 13 15.56 -2.92 -7.50
N ALA A 14 15.77 -4.04 -8.18
CA ALA A 14 14.88 -5.21 -8.13
C ALA A 14 14.87 -5.86 -6.75
N ASP A 15 15.99 -5.82 -6.03
CA ASP A 15 16.16 -6.48 -4.73
C ASP A 15 15.91 -5.55 -3.54
N CYS A 16 15.47 -4.31 -3.79
CA CYS A 16 15.22 -3.37 -2.71
C CYS A 16 13.96 -3.76 -1.92
N PRO A 17 14.05 -3.92 -0.58
CA PRO A 17 12.88 -4.24 0.24
C PRO A 17 11.75 -3.20 0.16
N SER A 18 12.08 -1.94 -0.19
CA SER A 18 11.09 -0.88 -0.37
C SER A 18 10.15 -1.13 -1.55
N ARG A 19 10.55 -1.96 -2.53
CA ARG A 19 9.73 -2.35 -3.67
C ARG A 19 8.51 -3.16 -3.25
N GLN A 20 8.59 -3.94 -2.17
CA GLN A 20 7.44 -4.66 -1.60
C GLN A 20 6.33 -3.70 -1.13
N VAL A 21 6.72 -2.55 -0.58
CA VAL A 21 5.76 -1.50 -0.18
C VAL A 21 5.16 -0.85 -1.42
N LEU A 22 5.97 -0.55 -2.44
CA LEU A 22 5.48 -0.03 -3.71
C LEU A 22 4.47 -0.99 -4.34
N ASP A 23 4.76 -2.27 -4.40
CA ASP A 23 3.86 -3.29 -4.97
C ASP A 23 2.51 -3.31 -4.23
N ARG A 24 2.52 -3.18 -2.90
CA ARG A 24 1.29 -3.06 -2.11
C ARG A 24 0.53 -1.77 -2.44
N ILE A 25 1.22 -0.64 -2.60
CA ILE A 25 0.59 0.65 -2.92
C ILE A 25 0.01 0.63 -4.35
N ALA A 26 0.71 0.00 -5.28
CA ALA A 26 0.32 -0.14 -6.69
C ALA A 26 -0.72 -1.25 -6.94
N ASP A 27 -1.10 -2.02 -5.91
CA ASP A 27 -2.20 -2.97 -6.00
C ASP A 27 -3.50 -2.28 -6.46
N LYS A 28 -4.27 -3.01 -7.27
CA LYS A 28 -5.51 -2.55 -7.90
C LYS A 28 -6.46 -1.82 -6.94
N TRP A 29 -6.52 -2.23 -5.69
CA TRP A 29 -7.52 -1.74 -4.74
C TRP A 29 -6.96 -0.75 -3.71
N THR A 30 -5.65 -0.72 -3.50
CA THR A 30 -5.04 0.05 -2.40
C THR A 30 -5.38 1.54 -2.45
N ALA A 31 -5.28 2.17 -3.62
CA ALA A 31 -5.62 3.58 -3.77
C ALA A 31 -7.10 3.88 -3.43
N LEU A 32 -8.02 2.99 -3.83
CA LEU A 32 -9.45 3.12 -3.54
C LEU A 32 -9.75 2.92 -2.04
N ILE A 33 -9.09 1.96 -1.41
CA ILE A 33 -9.19 1.72 0.04
C ILE A 33 -8.70 2.95 0.82
N ILE A 34 -7.54 3.49 0.46
CA ILE A 34 -7.00 4.71 1.09
C ILE A 34 -7.97 5.88 0.91
N ARG A 35 -8.53 6.07 -0.29
CA ARG A 35 -9.49 7.14 -0.55
C ARG A 35 -10.73 7.03 0.33
N VAL A 36 -11.26 5.82 0.52
CA VAL A 36 -12.44 5.59 1.39
C VAL A 36 -12.09 5.83 2.85
N LEU A 37 -10.93 5.36 3.32
CA LEU A 37 -10.48 5.56 4.69
C LEU A 37 -10.11 7.02 5.02
N ALA A 38 -9.80 7.82 4.00
CA ALA A 38 -9.61 9.26 4.18
C ALA A 38 -10.90 9.98 4.63
N ASP A 39 -12.09 9.40 4.38
CA ASP A 39 -13.36 9.93 4.88
C ASP A 39 -13.64 9.53 6.34
N GLY A 40 -12.88 8.58 6.90
CA GLY A 40 -13.02 8.12 8.28
C GLY A 40 -12.96 6.60 8.45
N THR A 41 -13.19 6.15 9.68
CA THR A 41 -13.15 4.73 10.04
C THR A 41 -14.35 3.97 9.46
N HIS A 42 -14.07 2.86 8.77
CA HIS A 42 -15.08 1.99 8.18
C HIS A 42 -14.95 0.55 8.66
N ARG A 43 -16.09 -0.11 8.87
CA ARG A 43 -16.10 -1.57 9.05
C ARG A 43 -15.75 -2.26 7.72
N PHE A 44 -15.17 -3.45 7.80
CA PHE A 44 -14.75 -4.22 6.62
C PHE A 44 -15.83 -4.32 5.53
N GLY A 45 -17.06 -4.73 5.89
CA GLY A 45 -18.15 -4.85 4.92
C GLY A 45 -18.62 -3.51 4.33
N GLN A 46 -18.45 -2.39 5.04
CA GLN A 46 -18.73 -1.07 4.50
C GLN A 46 -17.66 -0.66 3.48
N LEU A 47 -16.38 -0.93 3.80
CA LEU A 47 -15.26 -0.68 2.91
C LEU A 47 -15.40 -1.48 1.60
N GLN A 48 -15.70 -2.77 1.69
CA GLN A 48 -15.91 -3.64 0.53
C GLN A 48 -17.06 -3.15 -0.36
N ARG A 49 -18.19 -2.72 0.24
CA ARG A 49 -19.33 -2.18 -0.51
C ARG A 49 -19.03 -0.82 -1.15
N ARG A 50 -18.31 0.08 -0.46
CA ARG A 50 -17.96 1.41 -0.99
C ARG A 50 -16.98 1.33 -2.15
N VAL A 51 -15.97 0.45 -2.08
CA VAL A 51 -15.00 0.28 -3.18
C VAL A 51 -15.65 -0.42 -4.39
N GLY A 52 -16.50 -1.42 -4.15
CA GLY A 52 -17.20 -2.15 -5.22
C GLY A 52 -16.28 -3.08 -6.02
N GLY A 53 -16.83 -4.19 -6.52
CA GLY A 53 -16.09 -5.12 -7.40
C GLY A 53 -14.94 -5.91 -6.74
N ILE A 54 -14.68 -5.73 -5.45
CA ILE A 54 -13.76 -6.55 -4.67
C ILE A 54 -14.45 -7.87 -4.31
N SER A 55 -13.95 -8.96 -4.90
CA SER A 55 -14.29 -10.33 -4.49
C SER A 55 -13.33 -10.77 -3.38
N GLN A 56 -13.88 -11.36 -2.31
CA GLN A 56 -13.06 -12.09 -1.35
C GLN A 56 -12.62 -13.42 -1.99
N LYS A 57 -11.33 -13.71 -1.89
CA LYS A 57 -10.78 -15.04 -2.09
C LYS A 57 -10.63 -15.74 -0.75
#